data_AF-A0A9X2ICK7-F1
#
_entry.id   AF-A0A9X2ICK7-F1
#
_cell.length_a   1.000
_cell.length_b   1.000
_cell.length_c   1.000
_cell.angle_alpha   90.00
_cell.angle_beta   90.00
_cell.angle_gamma   90.00
#
_symmetry.space_group_name_H-M   'P 1'
#
loop_
_entity.id
_entity.type
_entity.pdbx_description
1 polymer ?
#
loop_
_entity_poly.entity_id
_entity_poly.type
_entity_poly.pdbx_seq_one_letter_code
_entity_poly.pdbx_strand_id
1 'polypeptide(L)'
;MNILEGDIADFKMVLKRNDESENDYTLECINNIQDDENSIKYIESYFLVTRKSNQIKKKYNAGPGNLWLNHFENDLKKGAFNA
;
A
#
# COMPACT_ATOMS: atom_id res chain seq x y z
N MET A 1 4.54 -8.20 9.74
CA MET A 1 3.28 -8.50 9.04
C MET A 1 3.63 -8.91 7.62
N ASN A 2 3.17 -10.08 7.17
CA ASN A 2 3.29 -10.47 5.76
C ASN A 2 2.06 -9.93 5.03
N ILE A 3 2.19 -9.55 3.75
CA ILE A 3 1.02 -9.27 2.91
C ILE A 3 0.17 -10.55 2.88
N LEU A 4 -1.11 -10.44 3.24
CA LEU A 4 -2.03 -11.57 3.15
C LEU A 4 -2.50 -11.71 1.70
N GLU A 5 -2.80 -12.93 1.24
CA GLU A 5 -3.34 -13.15 -0.11
C GLU A 5 -4.62 -12.32 -0.36
N GLY A 6 -5.42 -12.09 0.70
CA GLY A 6 -6.59 -11.21 0.66
C GLY A 6 -6.25 -9.74 0.34
N ASP A 7 -5.16 -9.21 0.90
CA ASP A 7 -4.72 -7.83 0.63
C ASP A 7 -4.33 -7.65 -0.85
N ILE A 8 -3.69 -8.67 -1.45
CA ILE A 8 -3.32 -8.67 -2.87
C ILE A 8 -4.57 -8.74 -3.74
N ALA A 9 -5.55 -9.57 -3.38
CA ALA A 9 -6.79 -9.71 -4.13
C ALA A 9 -7.60 -8.41 -4.10
N ASP A 10 -7.75 -7.80 -2.92
CA ASP A 10 -8.47 -6.53 -2.76
C ASP A 10 -7.77 -5.38 -3.49
N PHE A 11 -6.44 -5.33 -3.43
CA PHE A 11 -5.63 -4.38 -4.20
C PHE A 11 -5.88 -4.46 -5.70
N LYS A 12 -5.83 -5.68 -6.25
CA LYS A 12 -6.11 -5.93 -7.68
C LYS A 12 -7.54 -5.56 -8.05
N MET A 13 -8.49 -5.84 -7.16
CA MET A 13 -9.88 -5.44 -7.36
C MET A 13 -10.03 -3.91 -7.42
N VAL A 14 -9.33 -3.17 -6.57
CA VAL A 14 -9.32 -1.69 -6.64
C VAL A 14 -8.75 -1.21 -7.97
N LEU A 15 -7.61 -1.76 -8.42
CA LEU A 15 -7.02 -1.41 -9.73
C LEU A 15 -8.00 -1.67 -10.87
N LYS A 16 -8.59 -2.87 -10.91
CA LYS A 16 -9.57 -3.26 -11.92
C LYS A 16 -10.81 -2.35 -11.93
N ARG A 17 -11.32 -1.93 -10.77
CA ARG A 17 -12.47 -1.01 -10.67
C ARG A 17 -12.19 0.40 -11.17
N ASN A 18 -10.92 0.81 -11.24
CA ASN A 18 -10.50 2.13 -11.69
C ASN A 18 -9.81 2.08 -13.07
N ASP A 19 -10.00 0.98 -13.82
CA ASP A 19 -9.41 0.77 -15.15
C ASP A 19 -7.88 0.90 -15.19
N GLU A 20 -7.21 0.62 -14.07
CA GLU A 20 -5.75 0.64 -13.96
C GLU A 20 -5.15 -0.73 -14.31
N SER A 21 -3.99 -0.72 -14.97
CA SER A 21 -3.28 -1.94 -15.34
C SER A 21 -2.59 -2.57 -14.12
N GLU A 22 -3.05 -3.74 -13.69
CA GLU A 22 -2.43 -4.49 -12.57
C GLU A 22 -0.91 -4.68 -12.73
N ASN A 23 -0.45 -4.85 -13.98
CA ASN A 23 0.96 -5.06 -14.29
C ASN A 23 1.81 -3.81 -14.12
N ASP A 24 1.20 -2.62 -14.14
CA ASP A 24 1.88 -1.34 -13.94
C ASP A 24 2.02 -0.98 -12.45
N TYR A 25 1.52 -1.80 -11.54
CA TYR A 25 1.63 -1.53 -10.10
C TYR A 25 2.35 -2.65 -9.35
N THR A 26 2.90 -2.29 -8.20
CA THR A 26 3.43 -3.23 -7.20
C THR A 26 2.89 -2.87 -5.83
N LEU A 27 2.73 -3.87 -4.98
CA LEU A 27 2.33 -3.74 -3.58
C LEU A 27 3.37 -4.47 -2.72
N GLU A 28 3.97 -3.75 -1.80
CA GLU A 28 4.96 -4.29 -0.85
C GLU A 28 4.53 -3.97 0.58
N CYS A 29 4.61 -4.90 1.53
CA CYS A 29 4.45 -4.59 2.95
C CYS A 29 5.83 -4.43 3.57
N ILE A 30 6.07 -3.24 4.11
CA ILE A 30 7.32 -2.89 4.78
C ILE A 30 7.04 -2.85 6.27
N ASN A 31 7.75 -3.69 7.02
CA ASN A 31 7.74 -3.68 8.48
C ASN A 31 8.94 -2.87 8.96
N ASN A 32 8.69 -1.70 9.54
CA ASN A 32 9.73 -0.92 10.18
C ASN A 32 9.77 -1.31 11.66
N ILE A 33 10.87 -1.97 12.07
CA ILE A 33 11.11 -2.32 13.46
C ILE A 33 12.07 -1.25 13.98
N GLN A 34 11.56 -0.33 14.80
CA GLN A 34 12.43 0.56 15.57
C GLN A 34 12.75 -0.13 16.89
N ASP A 35 14.04 -0.41 17.09
CA ASP A 35 14.58 -0.87 18.37
C ASP A 35 15.07 0.39 19.09
N ASP A 36 14.35 0.82 20.12
CA ASP A 36 14.90 1.76 21.08
C ASP A 36 15.52 0.96 22.22
N GLU A 37 16.70 1.38 22.70
CA GLU A 37 17.46 0.67 23.74
C GLU A 37 16.73 0.61 25.10
N ASN A 38 15.55 1.22 25.25
CA ASN A 38 14.92 1.54 26.52
C ASN A 38 13.39 1.38 26.61
N SER A 39 12.79 0.46 25.84
CA SER A 39 11.49 -0.21 26.08
C SER A 39 10.46 -0.05 24.95
N ILE A 40 9.95 -1.21 24.52
CA ILE A 40 8.82 -1.45 23.59
C ILE A 40 9.22 -1.42 22.12
N LYS A 41 9.35 -2.61 21.52
CA LYS A 41 9.45 -2.77 20.06
C LYS A 41 8.19 -2.21 19.40
N TYR A 42 8.30 -1.02 18.81
CA TYR A 42 7.24 -0.47 17.96
C TYR A 42 7.44 -0.99 16.54
N ILE A 43 6.53 -1.87 16.10
CA ILE A 43 6.50 -2.34 14.72
C ILE A 43 5.51 -1.45 13.97
N GLU A 44 6.01 -0.51 13.20
CA GLU A 44 5.19 0.24 12.26
C GLU A 44 5.22 -0.46 10.90
N SER A 45 4.08 -0.99 10.48
CA SER A 45 3.96 -1.65 9.17
C SER A 45 3.22 -0.74 8.20
N TYR A 46 3.64 -0.69 6.94
CA TYR A 46 2.94 0.04 5.89
C TYR A 46 2.99 -0.69 4.56
N PHE A 47 1.99 -0.46 3.73
CA PHE A 47 1.95 -0.85 2.33
C PHE A 47 2.60 0.24 1.48
N LEU A 48 3.55 -0.14 0.65
CA LEU A 48 4.15 0.70 -0.39
C LEU A 48 3.54 0.28 -1.72
N VAL A 49 2.83 1.21 -2.35
CA VAL A 49 2.33 1.05 -3.72
C VAL A 49 3.24 1.84 -4.66
N THR A 50 3.78 1.18 -5.67
CA THR A 50 4.58 1.83 -6.72
C THR A 50 3.92 1.62 -8.07
N ARG A 51 3.71 2.71 -8.82
CA ARG A 51 3.41 2.64 -10.26
C ARG A 51 4.73 2.55 -11.04
N LYS A 52 4.88 1.53 -11.86
CA LYS A 52 6.14 1.20 -12.54
C LYS A 52 6.45 2.16 -13.69
N SER A 53 5.44 2.55 -14.46
CA SER A 53 5.59 3.41 -15.64
C SER A 53 6.22 4.77 -15.33
N ASN A 54 5.94 5.35 -14.16
CA ASN A 54 6.47 6.66 -13.76
C ASN A 54 7.18 6.65 -12.39
N GLN A 55 7.36 5.49 -11.78
CA GLN A 55 8.06 5.29 -10.51
C GLN A 55 7.46 6.07 -9.31
N ILE A 56 6.21 6.54 -9.42
CA ILE A 56 5.54 7.22 -8.32
C ILE A 56 5.21 6.21 -7.22
N LYS A 57 5.54 6.58 -5.98
CA LYS A 57 5.35 5.75 -4.79
C LYS A 57 4.42 6.42 -3.79
N LYS A 58 3.55 5.64 -3.18
CA LYS A 58 2.68 6.05 -2.07
C LYS A 58 2.73 5.04 -0.95
N LYS A 59 2.75 5.54 0.28
CA LYS A 59 2.77 4.75 1.51
C LYS A 59 1.41 4.81 2.17
N TYR A 60 0.91 3.66 2.61
CA TYR A 60 -0.35 3.54 3.33
C TYR A 60 -0.11 2.73 4.60
N ASN A 61 -0.42 3.29 5.77
CA ASN A 61 -0.21 2.60 7.04
C ASN A 61 -1.01 1.29 7.08
N ALA A 62 -0.35 0.19 7.47
CA ALA A 62 -1.02 -1.08 7.70
C ALA A 62 -1.70 -0.98 9.06
N GLY A 63 -2.99 -0.68 9.03
CA GLY A 63 -3.85 -0.52 10.20
C GLY A 63 -4.99 -1.53 10.23
N PRO A 64 -5.83 -1.50 11.27
CA PRO A 64 -7.00 -2.35 11.35
C PRO A 64 -8.02 -2.02 10.25
N GLY A 65 -8.51 -3.07 9.59
CA GLY A 65 -9.46 -2.96 8.49
C GLY A 65 -8.83 -2.45 7.20
N ASN A 66 -9.56 -2.63 6.10
CA ASN A 66 -9.16 -2.26 4.73
C ASN A 66 -9.12 -0.73 4.50
N LEU A 67 -8.80 0.07 5.53
CA LEU A 67 -8.71 1.54 5.44
C LEU A 67 -7.65 1.99 4.44
N TRP A 68 -6.53 1.27 4.38
CA TRP A 68 -5.45 1.56 3.43
C TRP A 68 -5.94 1.47 1.97
N LEU A 69 -6.84 0.53 1.66
CA LEU A 69 -7.44 0.37 0.34
C LEU A 69 -8.36 1.55 -0.02
N ASN A 70 -9.12 2.07 0.94
CA ASN A 70 -9.95 3.26 0.73
C ASN A 70 -9.10 4.49 0.41
N HIS A 71 -7.99 4.67 1.13
CA HIS A 71 -7.05 5.76 0.85
C HIS A 71 -6.38 5.59 -0.51
N PHE A 72 -5.95 4.37 -0.83
CA PHE A 72 -5.38 4.04 -2.14
C PHE A 72 -6.36 4.32 -3.28
N GLU A 73 -7.61 3.87 -3.19
CA GLU A 73 -8.63 4.11 -4.21
C GLU A 73 -8.91 5.61 -4.39
N ASN A 74 -8.94 6.38 -3.30
CA ASN A 74 -9.11 7.83 -3.36
C ASN A 74 -7.93 8.52 -4.06
N ASP A 75 -6.70 8.06 -3.78
CA ASP A 75 -5.49 8.58 -4.42
C ASP A 75 -5.44 8.28 -5.92
N LEU A 76 -5.84 7.07 -6.34
CA LEU A 76 -6.00 6.72 -7.74
C LEU A 76 -6.97 7.69 -8.44
N LYS A 77 -8.17 7.87 -7.87
CA LYS A 77 -9.22 8.76 -8.42
C LYS A 77 -8.79 10.21 -8.52
N LYS A 78 -7.91 10.65 -7.62
CA LYS A 78 -7.33 12.01 -7.64
C LYS A 78 -6.14 12.16 -8.58
N GLY A 79 -5.73 11.10 -9.27
CA GLY A 79 -4.55 11.11 -10.14
C GLY A 79 -3.24 11.22 -9.38
N ALA A 80 -3.17 10.79 -8.13
CA ALA A 80 -1.97 10.89 -7.30
C ALA A 80 -0.78 10.06 -7.83
N PHE A 81 -1.05 9.15 -8.79
CA PHE A 81 -0.08 8.34 -9.52
C PHE A 81 0.12 8.81 -10.96
N ASN A 82 -0.33 10.01 -11.34
CA ASN A 82 -0.20 10.60 -12.69
C ASN A 82 0.71 11.84 -12.72
N ALA A 83 1.41 12.14 -11.63
CA ALA A 83 2.24 13.34 -11.51
C ALA A 83 3.41 13.39 -12.51
#